data_AF-A0A5B8CGZ7-F1
#
_entry.id   AF-A0A5B8CGZ7-F1
#
_cell.length_a   1.000
_cell.length_b   1.000
_cell.length_c   1.000
_cell.angle_alpha   90.00
_cell.angle_beta   90.00
_cell.angle_gamma   90.00
#
_symmetry.space_group_name_H-M   'P 1'
#
loop_
_entity.id
_entity.type
_entity.pdbx_description
1 polymer ?
#
loop_
_entity_poly.entity_id
_entity_poly.type
_entity_poly.pdbx_seq_one_letter_code
_entity_poly.pdbx_strand_id
1 'polypeptide(L)'
;MQWLAPPGRSHFTGSLLLLICALALLIPGGPVASESPPELVLDARAALIIVDLQKSILARPTLEPVDAVAERARRLADGFRQQRLPVVLVRSATQPRGRIQQPHRSSGPPDPARSELLPSLSVQRSDHVIMKEGWSAFSHTDLARYLKRHDVTHVVILGYSTSIAVES
;
A
#
# COMPACT_ATOMS: atom_id res chain seq x y z
N MET A 1 37.04 -34.51 12.68
CA MET A 1 36.73 -35.11 11.36
C MET A 1 35.23 -34.94 11.13
N GLN A 2 34.84 -33.79 10.60
CA GLN A 2 34.40 -33.61 9.20
C GLN A 2 33.09 -34.34 8.89
N TRP A 3 32.03 -33.58 8.68
CA TRP A 3 30.91 -34.01 7.86
C TRP A 3 30.69 -32.93 6.82
N LEU A 4 30.95 -33.28 5.56
CA LEU A 4 30.88 -32.42 4.38
C LEU A 4 29.42 -32.30 3.92
N ALA A 5 28.92 -31.06 3.79
CA ALA A 5 27.66 -30.79 3.10
C ALA A 5 27.91 -30.62 1.58
N PRO A 6 27.01 -31.11 0.70
CA PRO A 6 27.14 -30.94 -0.75
C PRO A 6 26.74 -29.53 -1.22
N PRO A 7 27.28 -29.04 -2.35
CA PRO A 7 26.93 -27.73 -2.88
C PRO A 7 25.69 -27.80 -3.79
N GLY A 8 24.85 -26.78 -3.68
CA GLY A 8 23.91 -26.41 -4.74
C GLY A 8 22.53 -27.04 -4.65
N ARG A 9 21.56 -26.23 -4.27
CA ARG A 9 20.32 -26.01 -5.03
C ARG A 9 19.59 -24.81 -4.46
N SER A 10 19.63 -23.74 -5.23
CA SER A 10 18.76 -22.58 -5.17
C SER A 10 17.30 -23.01 -5.16
N HIS A 11 16.65 -22.87 -4.01
CA HIS A 11 15.19 -22.82 -3.87
C HIS A 11 14.84 -21.53 -3.13
N PHE A 12 14.88 -20.41 -3.85
CA PHE A 12 14.16 -19.21 -3.43
C PHE A 12 12.71 -19.39 -3.91
N THR A 13 12.02 -20.33 -3.27
CA THR A 13 10.60 -20.62 -3.51
C THR A 13 9.79 -19.53 -2.82
N GLY A 14 8.76 -19.06 -3.52
CA GLY A 14 8.07 -17.80 -3.26
C GLY A 14 7.62 -17.56 -1.82
N SER A 15 7.66 -16.30 -1.43
CA SER A 15 6.72 -15.78 -0.44
C SER A 15 5.97 -14.61 -1.07
N LEU A 16 4.86 -14.99 -1.69
CA LEU A 16 3.75 -14.15 -2.13
C LEU A 16 3.11 -13.54 -0.87
N LEU A 17 3.68 -12.46 -0.33
CA LEU A 17 3.05 -11.74 0.77
C LEU A 17 2.19 -10.61 0.21
N LEU A 18 0.92 -10.93 0.03
CA LEU A 18 -0.15 -10.02 -0.33
C LEU A 18 -0.88 -9.71 0.97
N LEU A 19 -0.32 -8.79 1.75
CA LEU A 19 -0.87 -8.45 3.06
C LEU A 19 -1.96 -7.39 2.88
N ILE A 20 -3.22 -7.83 2.97
CA ILE A 20 -4.35 -6.93 3.25
C ILE A 20 -4.16 -6.46 4.69
N CYS A 21 -3.50 -5.32 4.88
CA CYS A 21 -3.43 -4.65 6.18
C CYS A 21 -4.72 -3.84 6.41
N ALA A 22 -5.86 -4.52 6.44
CA ALA A 22 -7.11 -3.99 7.00
C ALA A 22 -7.45 -4.78 8.27
N LEU A 23 -6.52 -4.83 9.22
CA LEU A 23 -6.82 -5.28 10.57
C LEU A 23 -6.65 -4.08 11.49
N ALA A 24 -7.79 -3.61 12.01
CA ALA A 24 -7.87 -2.63 13.07
C ALA A 24 -6.97 -3.06 14.23
N LEU A 25 -5.83 -2.40 14.40
CA LEU A 25 -5.06 -2.47 15.64
C LEU A 25 -5.70 -1.51 16.64
N LEU A 26 -6.77 -1.99 17.29
CA LEU A 26 -7.11 -1.55 18.64
C LEU A 26 -7.69 -2.76 19.39
N ILE A 27 -6.83 -3.57 20.01
CA ILE A 27 -7.21 -4.48 21.10
C ILE A 27 -6.70 -3.83 22.39
N PRO A 28 -7.60 -3.60 23.36
CA PRO A 28 -7.52 -4.41 24.58
C PRO A 28 -8.87 -5.01 25.01
N GLY A 29 -8.91 -6.35 25.07
CA GLY A 29 -9.57 -7.17 26.11
C GLY A 29 -11.11 -7.19 26.24
N GLY A 30 -11.71 -8.36 25.96
CA GLY A 30 -13.04 -8.75 26.48
C GLY A 30 -13.81 -9.72 25.57
N PRO A 31 -14.61 -10.65 26.11
CA PRO A 31 -15.20 -11.76 25.34
C PRO A 31 -16.34 -11.28 24.43
N VAL A 32 -16.34 -11.80 23.21
CA VAL A 32 -17.24 -11.42 22.11
C VAL A 32 -18.64 -11.95 22.37
N ALA A 33 -19.61 -11.05 22.53
CA ALA A 33 -21.03 -11.34 22.45
C ALA A 33 -21.69 -10.42 21.41
N SER A 34 -22.10 -11.02 20.28
CA SER A 34 -23.10 -10.51 19.32
C SER A 34 -23.09 -9.00 19.07
N GLU A 35 -22.16 -8.50 18.26
CA GLU A 35 -22.22 -7.14 17.72
C GLU A 35 -22.41 -7.17 16.20
N SER A 36 -23.36 -6.34 15.75
CA SER A 36 -23.43 -5.77 14.40
C SER A 36 -22.03 -5.40 13.89
N PRO A 37 -21.77 -5.42 12.56
CA PRO A 37 -20.43 -5.10 12.04
C PRO A 37 -19.95 -3.79 12.66
N PRO A 38 -18.71 -3.72 13.18
CA PRO A 38 -18.24 -2.55 13.91
C PRO A 38 -18.45 -1.32 13.03
N GLU A 39 -19.28 -0.40 13.52
CA GLU A 39 -19.37 0.92 12.92
C GLU A 39 -17.96 1.51 13.03
N LEU A 40 -17.32 1.72 11.88
CA LEU A 40 -15.95 2.20 11.83
C LEU A 40 -15.96 3.65 12.32
N VAL A 41 -15.86 3.86 13.63
CA VAL A 41 -15.72 5.18 14.23
C VAL A 41 -14.34 5.68 13.85
N LEU A 42 -14.27 6.47 12.79
CA LEU A 42 -13.05 7.13 12.37
C LEU A 42 -12.73 8.21 13.38
N ASP A 43 -11.54 8.14 13.97
CA ASP A 43 -10.98 9.26 14.72
C ASP A 43 -10.96 10.49 13.81
N ALA A 44 -11.41 11.64 14.34
CA ALA A 44 -11.34 12.94 13.65
C ALA A 44 -9.92 13.34 13.23
N ARG A 45 -8.90 12.64 13.75
CA ARG A 45 -7.47 12.81 13.42
C ARG A 45 -6.88 11.63 12.62
N ALA A 46 -7.71 10.85 11.93
CA ALA A 46 -7.26 9.76 11.08
C ALA A 46 -6.96 10.22 9.64
N ALA A 47 -6.00 9.57 8.98
CA ALA A 47 -5.79 9.67 7.52
C ALA A 47 -5.79 8.30 6.86
N LEU A 48 -6.27 8.24 5.61
CA LEU A 48 -6.22 7.07 4.76
C LEU A 48 -5.01 7.15 3.82
N ILE A 49 -4.20 6.10 3.75
CA ILE A 49 -3.06 5.99 2.84
C ILE A 49 -3.27 4.77 1.94
N ILE A 50 -3.46 5.01 0.65
CA ILE A 50 -3.64 3.97 -0.36
C ILE A 50 -2.35 3.84 -1.15
N VAL A 51 -1.72 2.67 -1.14
CA VAL A 51 -0.38 2.44 -1.71
C VAL A 51 -0.44 1.49 -2.90
N ASP A 52 0.17 1.91 -4.00
CA ASP A 52 0.48 1.08 -5.18
C ASP A 52 -0.74 0.42 -5.87
N LEU A 53 -1.95 1.00 -5.70
CA LEU A 53 -3.12 0.69 -6.53
C LEU A 53 -3.07 1.47 -7.86
N GLN A 54 -2.13 1.06 -8.70
CA GLN A 54 -1.80 1.67 -10.00
C GLN A 54 -1.71 0.62 -11.10
N LYS A 55 -1.77 1.02 -12.38
CA LYS A 55 -1.86 0.10 -13.54
C LYS A 55 -0.80 -1.01 -13.57
N SER A 56 0.41 -0.76 -13.06
CA SER A 56 1.46 -1.80 -12.99
C SER A 56 1.09 -3.02 -12.14
N ILE A 57 0.13 -2.91 -11.21
CA ILE A 57 -0.32 -4.05 -10.39
C ILE A 57 -1.11 -5.08 -11.22
N LEU A 58 -1.74 -4.66 -12.31
CA LEU A 58 -2.55 -5.53 -13.18
C LEU A 58 -1.72 -6.61 -13.87
N ALA A 59 -0.40 -6.41 -14.00
CA ALA A 59 0.51 -7.37 -14.59
C ALA A 59 1.10 -8.36 -13.56
N ARG A 60 0.71 -8.28 -12.29
CA ARG A 60 1.25 -9.12 -11.20
C ARG A 60 0.25 -10.24 -10.85
N PRO A 61 0.73 -11.43 -10.47
CA PRO A 61 -0.15 -12.44 -9.90
C PRO A 61 -0.66 -11.97 -8.54
N THR A 62 -1.98 -11.88 -8.40
CA THR A 62 -2.65 -11.48 -7.15
C THR A 62 -3.60 -12.57 -6.66
N LEU A 63 -3.71 -12.70 -5.33
CA LEU A 63 -4.64 -13.65 -4.69
C LEU A 63 -6.08 -13.14 -4.76
N GLU A 64 -6.26 -11.83 -4.63
CA GLU A 64 -7.56 -11.18 -4.84
C GLU A 64 -7.56 -10.39 -6.15
N PRO A 65 -8.71 -10.30 -6.84
CA PRO A 65 -8.86 -9.44 -8.01
C PRO A 65 -8.53 -7.99 -7.66
N VAL A 66 -7.64 -7.38 -8.43
CA VAL A 66 -7.19 -5.99 -8.23
C VAL A 66 -8.37 -5.01 -8.16
N ASP A 67 -9.37 -5.19 -9.02
CA ASP A 67 -10.55 -4.32 -9.05
C ASP A 67 -11.40 -4.43 -7.78
N ALA A 68 -11.48 -5.62 -7.17
CA ALA A 68 -12.19 -5.80 -5.91
C ALA A 68 -11.49 -5.07 -4.75
N VAL A 69 -10.15 -5.11 -4.72
CA VAL A 69 -9.36 -4.35 -3.74
C VAL A 69 -9.49 -2.84 -3.98
N ALA A 70 -9.43 -2.40 -5.24
CA ALA A 70 -9.59 -1.00 -5.61
C ALA A 70 -11.00 -0.45 -5.27
N GLU A 71 -12.04 -1.26 -5.43
CA GLU A 71 -13.41 -0.88 -5.07
C GLU A 71 -13.57 -0.73 -3.55
N ARG A 72 -12.98 -1.62 -2.74
CA ARG A 72 -12.96 -1.47 -1.27
C ARG A 72 -12.16 -0.23 -0.85
N ALA A 73 -11.02 0.01 -1.51
CA ALA A 73 -10.20 1.19 -1.30
C ALA A 73 -10.98 2.48 -1.58
N ARG A 74 -11.72 2.52 -2.69
CA ARG A 74 -12.60 3.63 -3.06
C ARG A 74 -13.67 3.88 -2.00
N ARG A 75 -14.35 2.84 -1.52
CA ARG A 75 -15.38 2.99 -0.46
C ARG A 75 -14.82 3.58 0.83
N LEU A 76 -13.63 3.16 1.24
CA LEU A 76 -12.95 3.76 2.39
C LEU A 76 -12.58 5.22 2.11
N ALA A 77 -12.01 5.52 0.94
CA ALA A 77 -11.68 6.88 0.55
C ALA A 77 -12.93 7.79 0.55
N ASP A 78 -14.07 7.30 0.07
CA ASP A 78 -15.34 8.04 0.08
C ASP A 78 -15.80 8.33 1.51
N GLY A 79 -15.67 7.39 2.44
CA GLY A 79 -15.95 7.61 3.87
C GLY A 79 -15.06 8.69 4.50
N PHE A 80 -13.75 8.66 4.24
CA PHE A 80 -12.81 9.70 4.70
C PHE A 80 -13.16 11.06 4.09
N ARG A 81 -13.43 11.13 2.78
CA ARG A 81 -13.79 12.37 2.08
C ARG A 81 -15.08 12.99 2.63
N GLN A 82 -16.10 12.17 2.89
CA GLN A 82 -17.38 12.62 3.47
C GLN A 82 -17.17 13.26 4.86
N GLN A 83 -16.23 12.73 5.64
CA GLN A 83 -15.86 13.28 6.95
C GLN A 83 -14.78 14.37 6.87
N ARG A 84 -14.38 14.78 5.65
CA ARG A 84 -13.30 15.75 5.39
C ARG A 84 -11.96 15.34 5.99
N LEU A 85 -11.73 14.04 6.16
CA LEU A 85 -10.48 13.47 6.61
C LEU A 85 -9.49 13.30 5.44
N PRO A 86 -8.17 13.37 5.70
CA PRO A 86 -7.17 13.26 4.64
C PRO A 86 -7.18 11.89 3.94
N VAL A 87 -7.16 11.92 2.61
CA VAL A 87 -6.89 10.75 1.76
C VAL A 87 -5.59 10.99 1.00
N VAL A 88 -4.65 10.05 1.14
CA VAL A 88 -3.34 10.08 0.49
C VAL A 88 -3.24 8.90 -0.46
N LEU A 89 -2.89 9.16 -1.72
CA LEU A 89 -2.68 8.14 -2.75
C LEU A 89 -1.20 8.10 -3.11
N VAL A 90 -0.54 6.99 -2.78
CA VAL A 90 0.89 6.78 -3.01
C VAL A 90 1.08 5.83 -4.19
N ARG A 91 1.80 6.30 -5.21
CA ARG A 91 2.16 5.53 -6.40
C ARG A 91 3.66 5.42 -6.56
N SER A 92 4.14 4.30 -7.08
CA SER A 92 5.57 4.09 -7.35
C SER A 92 5.96 4.56 -8.74
N ALA A 93 7.12 5.20 -8.83
CA ALA A 93 7.75 5.50 -10.10
C ALA A 93 8.01 4.22 -10.91
N THR A 94 7.90 4.33 -12.24
CA THR A 94 8.13 3.22 -13.18
C THR A 94 9.56 2.70 -13.13
N GLN A 95 10.50 3.58 -12.77
CA GLN A 95 11.89 3.26 -12.47
C GLN A 95 12.31 3.89 -11.12
N PRO A 96 12.20 3.12 -10.02
CA PRO A 96 12.63 3.56 -8.70
C PRO A 96 14.13 3.88 -8.68
N ARG A 97 14.53 4.98 -8.04
CA ARG A 97 15.95 5.30 -7.80
C ARG A 97 16.47 4.46 -6.63
N GLY A 98 17.65 3.85 -6.78
CA GLY A 98 18.28 3.04 -5.71
C GLY A 98 18.09 1.52 -5.83
N ARG A 99 17.64 1.01 -6.97
CA ARG A 99 17.52 -0.44 -7.22
C ARG A 99 18.90 -1.11 -7.39
N ILE A 100 19.50 -1.64 -6.33
CA ILE A 100 20.62 -2.62 -6.41
C ILE A 100 20.08 -4.06 -6.48
N GLN A 101 19.08 -4.29 -7.33
CA GLN A 101 18.69 -5.65 -7.70
C GLN A 101 18.55 -5.70 -9.20
N GLN A 102 19.13 -6.76 -9.75
CA GLN A 102 19.35 -7.10 -11.15
C GLN A 102 18.45 -6.35 -12.14
N PRO A 103 19.00 -5.94 -13.30
CA PRO A 103 18.19 -5.38 -14.36
C PRO A 103 17.15 -6.43 -14.75
N HIS A 104 15.93 -6.30 -14.25
CA HIS A 104 14.79 -6.67 -15.05
C HIS A 104 14.92 -5.79 -16.27
N ARG A 105 15.49 -6.37 -17.34
CA ARG A 105 15.52 -5.80 -18.66
C ARG A 105 14.05 -5.66 -19.07
N SER A 106 13.39 -4.60 -18.62
CA SER A 106 12.23 -4.09 -19.31
C SER A 106 12.76 -3.65 -20.66
N SER A 107 12.56 -4.48 -21.67
CA SER A 107 12.92 -4.20 -23.06
C SER A 107 12.00 -3.09 -23.58
N GLY A 108 12.31 -1.85 -23.24
CA GLY A 108 11.58 -0.68 -23.69
C GLY A 108 11.76 0.54 -22.80
N PRO A 109 11.50 1.75 -23.34
CA PRO A 109 11.49 2.98 -22.54
C PRO A 109 10.45 2.87 -21.40
N PRO A 110 10.64 3.59 -20.30
CA PRO A 110 9.68 3.62 -19.20
C PRO A 110 8.32 4.11 -19.71
N ASP A 111 7.30 3.27 -19.56
CA ASP A 111 5.92 3.62 -19.87
C ASP A 111 5.29 4.34 -18.66
N PRO A 112 5.06 5.67 -18.71
CA PRO A 112 4.50 6.43 -17.60
C PRO A 112 3.11 5.94 -17.18
N ALA A 113 2.35 5.32 -18.10
CA ALA A 113 1.02 4.81 -17.80
C ALA A 113 1.05 3.73 -16.72
N ARG A 114 2.17 3.01 -16.56
CA ARG A 114 2.34 2.02 -15.49
C ARG A 114 2.26 2.61 -14.07
N SER A 115 2.54 3.91 -13.93
CA SER A 115 2.42 4.65 -12.67
C SER A 115 1.10 5.37 -12.48
N GLU A 116 0.16 5.24 -13.42
CA GLU A 116 -1.16 5.84 -13.28
C GLU A 116 -1.97 5.05 -12.25
N LEU A 117 -2.60 5.76 -11.32
CA LEU A 117 -3.55 5.20 -10.37
C LEU A 117 -4.71 4.53 -11.12
N LEU A 118 -5.28 3.47 -10.54
CA LEU A 118 -6.41 2.79 -11.15
C LEU A 118 -7.62 3.73 -11.24
N PRO A 119 -8.32 3.82 -12.39
CA PRO A 119 -9.51 4.67 -12.54
C PRO A 119 -10.60 4.37 -11.50
N SER A 120 -10.70 3.12 -11.07
CA SER A 120 -11.62 2.66 -10.03
C SER A 120 -11.41 3.32 -8.66
N LEU A 121 -10.25 3.93 -8.40
CA LEU A 121 -10.06 4.72 -7.17
C LEU A 121 -10.84 6.05 -7.16
N SER A 122 -11.32 6.51 -8.33
CA SER A 122 -12.08 7.75 -8.47
C SER A 122 -11.39 8.93 -7.77
N VAL A 123 -10.13 9.18 -8.13
CA VAL A 123 -9.28 10.21 -7.52
C VAL A 123 -9.96 11.57 -7.54
N GLN A 124 -10.00 12.23 -6.40
CA GLN A 124 -10.60 13.54 -6.19
C GLN A 124 -9.54 14.62 -6.06
N ARG A 125 -9.92 15.87 -6.33
CA ARG A 125 -9.03 17.04 -6.17
C ARG A 125 -8.57 17.25 -4.73
N SER A 126 -9.33 16.77 -3.76
CA SER A 126 -8.99 16.81 -2.33
C SER A 126 -7.94 15.77 -1.92
N ASP A 127 -7.65 14.78 -2.76
CA ASP A 127 -6.71 13.72 -2.42
C ASP A 127 -5.27 14.22 -2.58
N HIS A 128 -4.39 13.82 -1.66
CA HIS A 128 -2.96 14.11 -1.76
C HIS A 128 -2.24 12.99 -2.50
N VAL A 129 -1.79 13.25 -3.73
CA VAL A 129 -1.15 12.24 -4.57
C VAL A 129 0.37 12.35 -4.48
N ILE A 130 1.03 11.28 -4.05
CA ILE A 130 2.47 11.20 -3.88
C ILE A 130 3.06 10.20 -4.89
N MET A 131 4.17 10.58 -5.53
CA MET A 131 5.03 9.65 -6.25
C MET A 131 6.21 9.26 -5.35
N LYS A 132 6.39 7.96 -5.07
CA LYS A 132 7.56 7.43 -4.36
C LYS A 132 8.59 6.86 -5.34
N GLU A 133 9.86 7.18 -5.10
CA GLU A 133 11.00 6.67 -5.89
C GLU A 133 11.66 5.44 -5.26
N GLY A 134 11.26 5.04 -4.05
CA GLY A 134 11.80 3.90 -3.30
C GLY A 134 10.71 3.03 -2.67
N TRP A 135 11.09 2.15 -1.73
CA TRP A 135 10.13 1.30 -1.03
C TRP A 135 9.27 2.07 -0.04
N SER A 136 9.88 2.95 0.75
CA SER A 136 9.19 3.75 1.77
C SER A 136 8.32 4.83 1.13
N ALA A 137 7.08 4.94 1.59
CA ALA A 137 6.17 6.04 1.25
C ALA A 137 6.55 7.36 1.94
N PHE A 138 7.39 7.30 2.99
CA PHE A 138 7.83 8.44 3.79
C PHE A 138 9.17 9.01 3.34
N SER A 139 10.09 8.13 2.92
CA SER A 139 11.43 8.56 2.51
C SER A 139 11.38 9.35 1.22
N HIS A 140 12.02 10.53 1.22
CA HIS A 140 12.08 11.43 0.07
C HIS A 140 10.71 11.86 -0.49
N THR A 141 9.64 11.82 0.32
CA THR A 141 8.32 12.37 -0.02
C THR A 141 7.93 13.48 0.96
N ASP A 142 6.79 14.13 0.73
CA ASP A 142 6.22 15.09 1.66
C ASP A 142 5.19 14.47 2.63
N LEU A 143 5.04 13.15 2.65
CA LEU A 143 4.00 12.44 3.42
C LEU A 143 4.00 12.81 4.91
N ALA A 144 5.14 12.71 5.58
CA ALA A 144 5.24 13.03 7.01
C ALA A 144 4.86 14.50 7.30
N ARG A 145 5.28 15.41 6.42
CA ARG A 145 4.98 16.83 6.53
C ARG A 145 3.49 17.09 6.29
N TYR A 146 2.90 16.41 5.33
CA TYR A 146 1.47 16.46 5.04
C TYR A 146 0.66 16.00 6.25
N LEU A 147 0.91 14.79 6.76
CA LEU A 147 0.21 14.24 7.93
C LEU A 147 0.33 15.16 9.15
N LYS A 148 1.54 15.70 9.41
CA LYS A 148 1.77 16.65 10.51
C LYS A 148 0.99 17.95 10.35
N ARG A 149 0.88 18.50 9.13
CA ARG A 149 0.09 19.74 8.88
C ARG A 149 -1.42 19.52 9.03
N HIS A 150 -1.87 18.28 8.91
CA HIS A 150 -3.28 17.90 9.07
C HIS A 150 -3.59 17.35 10.47
N ASP A 151 -2.69 17.52 11.44
CA ASP A 151 -2.83 17.05 12.83
C ASP A 151 -3.22 15.56 12.94
N VAL A 152 -2.74 14.75 12.00
CA VAL A 152 -3.05 13.32 11.93
C VAL A 152 -2.31 12.57 13.04
N THR A 153 -3.04 11.76 13.80
CA THR A 153 -2.50 10.88 14.85
C THR A 153 -2.67 9.40 14.55
N HIS A 154 -3.59 9.05 13.64
CA HIS A 154 -3.88 7.68 13.25
C HIS A 154 -3.82 7.52 11.73
N VAL A 155 -3.22 6.45 11.25
CA VAL A 155 -3.18 6.14 9.81
C VAL A 155 -3.80 4.79 9.53
N VAL A 156 -4.65 4.74 8.51
CA VAL A 156 -5.16 3.51 7.93
C VAL A 156 -4.44 3.31 6.61
N ILE A 157 -3.75 2.18 6.44
CA ILE A 157 -2.93 1.91 5.25
C ILE A 157 -3.51 0.69 4.52
N LEU A 158 -3.69 0.80 3.20
CA LEU A 158 -4.08 -0.34 2.37
C LEU A 158 -3.42 -0.28 0.99
N GLY A 159 -3.50 -1.40 0.26
CA GLY A 159 -3.04 -1.51 -1.11
C GLY A 159 -2.11 -2.70 -1.33
N TYR A 160 -1.40 -2.70 -2.45
CA TYR A 160 -0.47 -3.79 -2.81
C TYR A 160 0.96 -3.39 -2.47
N SER A 161 1.27 -3.42 -1.17
CA SER A 161 2.62 -3.19 -0.67
C SER A 161 3.32 -4.54 -0.50
N THR A 162 4.56 -4.66 -0.99
CA THR A 162 5.44 -5.76 -0.53
C THR A 162 5.71 -5.54 0.95
N SER A 163 5.84 -6.60 1.77
CA SER A 163 6.05 -6.51 3.24
C SER A 163 7.06 -5.46 3.65
N ILE A 164 8.16 -5.35 2.88
CA ILE A 164 9.23 -4.38 3.11
C ILE A 164 8.75 -2.92 3.04
N ALA A 165 7.82 -2.60 2.15
CA ALA A 165 7.30 -1.24 1.98
C ALA A 165 6.26 -0.84 3.04
N VAL A 166 5.76 -1.78 3.85
CA VAL A 166 4.93 -1.50 5.04
C VAL A 166 5.80 -1.29 6.29
N GLU A 167 6.95 -1.95 6.35
CA GLU A 167 7.89 -1.91 7.50
C GLU A 167 8.97 -0.80 7.41
N SER A 168 8.94 0.06 6.38
CA SER A 168 9.97 1.08 6.08
C SER A 168 9.52 2.54 6.26
#